data_AF-A0A378TQT9-F1
#
_entry.id   AF-A0A378TQT9-F1
#
_cell.length_a   1.000
_cell.length_b   1.000
_cell.length_c   1.000
_cell.angle_alpha   90.00
_cell.angle_beta   90.00
_cell.angle_gamma   90.00
#
_symmetry.space_group_name_H-M   'P 1'
#
loop_
_entity.id
_entity.type
_entity.pdbx_description
1 polymer ?
#
loop_
_entity_poly.entity_id
_entity_poly.type
_entity_poly.pdbx_seq_one_letter_code
_entity_poly.pdbx_strand_id
1 'polypeptide(L)'
;MKKFKTIAIALTFSALALALSACQTTPSSQVSVNANTAIDQAIRANSKASTQHTKQMATANKLNHISYANVAYDNINERQKMDIYLPKNHRGNTPVVLYLHGGGFITGDKMEVMGGSHKNVEEMIKRLLDNGYAVVSVGYRFLPDALLDEIMM
;
A
#
# COMPACT_ATOMS: atom_id res chain seq x y z
N MET A 1 -20.85 -12.71 87.80
CA MET A 1 -19.75 -11.77 88.13
C MET A 1 -18.41 -12.45 87.86
N LYS A 2 -17.64 -11.98 86.88
CA LYS A 2 -16.16 -11.80 86.89
C LYS A 2 -15.68 -11.57 85.45
N LYS A 3 -14.67 -10.70 85.33
CA LYS A 3 -14.33 -9.86 84.19
C LYS A 3 -13.47 -10.61 83.17
N PHE A 4 -13.71 -10.39 81.88
CA PHE A 4 -12.81 -10.80 80.79
C PHE A 4 -11.61 -9.86 80.72
N LYS A 5 -10.41 -10.44 80.62
CA LYS A 5 -9.15 -9.73 80.37
C LYS A 5 -8.84 -9.79 78.88
N THR A 6 -8.65 -8.62 78.28
CA THR A 6 -8.13 -8.41 76.93
C THR A 6 -6.66 -8.85 76.86
N ILE A 7 -6.31 -9.70 75.91
CA ILE A 7 -4.93 -9.80 75.40
C ILE A 7 -5.03 -9.92 73.88
N ALA A 8 -4.56 -8.88 73.20
CA ALA A 8 -4.33 -8.87 71.77
C ALA A 8 -2.93 -9.45 71.48
N ILE A 9 -2.83 -10.42 70.57
CA ILE A 9 -1.60 -10.66 69.80
C ILE A 9 -2.02 -10.95 68.36
N ALA A 10 -1.51 -10.10 67.48
CA ALA A 10 -1.73 -10.10 66.05
C ALA A 10 -0.77 -11.04 65.32
N LEU A 11 -1.04 -11.24 64.02
CA LEU A 11 -0.12 -11.69 62.95
C LEU A 11 0.15 -13.22 62.98
N THR A 12 -0.01 -14.01 61.91
CA THR A 12 -0.23 -13.82 60.48
C THR A 12 -0.75 -15.15 59.92
N PHE A 13 -1.90 -15.16 59.23
CA PHE A 13 -2.26 -16.26 58.34
C PHE A 13 -2.63 -15.67 57.00
N SER A 14 -1.65 -15.71 56.10
CA SER A 14 -1.87 -15.52 54.67
C SER A 14 -2.63 -16.73 54.11
N ALA A 15 -3.52 -16.46 53.16
CA ALA A 15 -4.31 -17.37 52.35
C ALA A 15 -5.59 -17.95 52.97
N LEU A 16 -6.73 -17.34 52.65
CA LEU A 16 -7.88 -18.11 52.16
C LEU A 16 -8.78 -17.24 51.26
N ALA A 17 -9.13 -17.82 50.11
CA ALA A 17 -9.71 -17.17 48.95
C ALA A 17 -11.16 -16.68 49.14
N LEU A 18 -11.50 -15.58 48.47
CA LEU A 18 -12.87 -15.26 48.06
C LEU A 18 -12.86 -14.97 46.56
N ALA A 19 -13.51 -15.86 45.83
CA ALA A 19 -13.68 -15.84 44.39
C ALA A 19 -14.81 -14.89 43.96
N LEU A 20 -14.86 -14.63 42.64
CA LEU A 20 -15.93 -14.03 41.84
C LEU A 20 -16.14 -12.50 41.97
N SER A 21 -15.43 -11.74 41.12
CA SER A 21 -16.09 -10.80 40.20
C SER A 21 -15.08 -10.30 39.15
N ALA A 22 -14.98 -11.02 38.04
CA ALA A 22 -14.42 -10.49 36.80
C ALA A 22 -15.57 -10.28 35.82
N CYS A 23 -16.46 -9.33 36.16
CA CYS A 23 -17.38 -8.75 35.20
C CYS A 23 -16.75 -7.46 34.66
N GLN A 24 -16.78 -7.37 33.34
CA GLN A 24 -16.06 -6.43 32.51
C GLN A 24 -16.63 -5.02 32.62
N THR A 25 -15.78 -4.01 32.59
CA THR A 25 -16.02 -2.81 31.79
C THR A 25 -14.68 -2.32 31.27
N THR A 26 -14.30 -2.80 30.09
CA THR A 26 -13.28 -2.15 29.28
C THR A 26 -13.82 -0.77 28.92
N PRO A 27 -13.07 0.33 29.13
CA PRO A 27 -13.45 1.60 28.51
C PRO A 27 -13.40 1.38 27.00
N SER A 28 -14.57 1.46 26.36
CA SER A 28 -14.66 1.67 24.93
C SER A 28 -13.90 2.97 24.64
N SER A 29 -12.66 2.85 24.19
CA SER A 29 -12.00 3.92 23.45
C SER A 29 -12.82 4.11 22.18
N GLN A 30 -13.80 5.01 22.25
CA GLN A 30 -14.45 5.60 21.10
C GLN A 30 -13.35 6.32 20.33
N VAL A 31 -12.70 5.63 19.39
CA VAL A 31 -11.91 6.28 18.34
C VAL A 31 -12.94 6.99 17.48
N SER A 32 -13.24 8.24 17.82
CA SER A 32 -13.95 9.15 16.94
C SER A 32 -13.03 9.36 15.73
N VAL A 33 -13.27 8.63 14.65
CA VAL A 33 -12.70 8.96 13.35
C VAL A 33 -13.29 10.32 12.94
N ASN A 34 -12.54 11.36 13.28
CA ASN A 34 -12.75 12.71 12.84
C ASN A 34 -12.83 12.73 11.31
N ALA A 35 -13.96 13.18 10.74
CA ALA A 35 -14.16 13.31 9.30
C ALA A 35 -13.04 14.11 8.60
N ASN A 36 -12.35 14.99 9.33
CA ASN A 36 -11.21 15.76 8.82
C ASN A 36 -9.99 14.87 8.57
N THR A 37 -9.80 13.76 9.29
CA THR A 37 -8.67 12.84 9.05
C THR A 37 -8.83 12.04 7.75
N ALA A 38 -10.05 11.63 7.40
CA ALA A 38 -10.33 10.94 6.15
C ALA A 38 -10.17 11.87 4.94
N ILE A 39 -10.62 13.12 5.07
CA ILE A 39 -10.42 14.16 4.04
C ILE A 39 -8.93 14.49 3.91
N ASP A 40 -8.20 14.61 5.01
CA ASP A 40 -6.75 14.83 4.98
C ASP A 40 -5.99 13.65 4.36
N GLN A 41 -6.44 12.42 4.59
CA GLN A 41 -5.89 11.22 3.94
C GLN A 41 -6.16 11.24 2.43
N ALA A 42 -7.37 11.60 2.01
CA ALA A 42 -7.73 11.73 0.61
C ALA A 42 -6.94 12.86 -0.09
N ILE A 43 -6.78 14.02 0.57
CA ILE A 43 -5.97 15.14 0.05
C ILE A 43 -4.49 14.75 -0.02
N ARG A 44 -3.94 14.02 0.96
CA ARG A 44 -2.56 13.49 0.92
C ARG A 44 -2.37 12.43 -0.16
N ALA A 45 -3.34 11.54 -0.37
CA ALA A 45 -3.30 10.54 -1.42
C ALA A 45 -3.35 11.21 -2.81
N ASN A 46 -4.25 12.19 -2.99
CA ASN A 46 -4.40 12.92 -4.24
C ASN A 46 -3.19 13.84 -4.52
N SER A 47 -2.61 14.48 -3.50
CA SER A 47 -1.39 15.27 -3.65
C SER A 47 -0.15 14.41 -3.90
N LYS A 48 -0.07 13.19 -3.35
CA LYS A 48 0.97 12.21 -3.70
C LYS A 48 0.83 11.74 -5.15
N ALA A 49 -0.38 11.37 -5.58
CA ALA A 49 -0.66 10.97 -6.96
C ALA A 49 -0.35 12.11 -7.97
N SER A 50 -0.75 13.34 -7.66
CA SER A 50 -0.45 14.53 -8.47
C SER A 50 1.04 14.89 -8.48
N THR A 51 1.74 14.80 -7.34
CA THR A 51 3.18 15.04 -7.26
C THR A 51 3.99 13.95 -7.99
N GLN A 52 3.52 12.70 -7.95
CA GLN A 52 4.11 11.58 -8.69
C GLN A 52 3.92 11.74 -10.20
N HIS A 53 2.74 12.20 -10.66
CA HIS A 53 2.49 12.49 -12.08
C HIS A 53 3.44 13.59 -12.60
N THR A 54 3.65 14.67 -11.84
CA THR A 54 4.58 15.74 -12.22
C THR A 54 6.04 15.26 -12.24
N LYS A 55 6.43 14.40 -11.30
CA LYS A 55 7.76 13.75 -11.30
C LYS A 55 7.94 12.78 -12.46
N GLN A 56 6.90 12.02 -12.81
CA GLN A 56 6.92 11.11 -13.96
C GLN A 56 7.11 11.86 -15.28
N MET A 57 6.41 12.98 -15.45
CA MET A 57 6.55 13.86 -16.62
C MET A 57 7.95 14.51 -16.70
N ALA A 58 8.53 14.88 -15.56
CA ALA A 58 9.90 15.40 -15.49
C ALA A 58 10.95 14.31 -15.79
N THR A 59 10.77 13.08 -15.31
CA THR A 59 11.66 11.94 -15.59
C THR A 59 11.49 11.42 -17.03
N ALA A 60 10.27 11.47 -17.59
CA ALA A 60 10.01 11.08 -18.97
C ALA A 60 10.82 11.91 -19.98
N ASN A 61 10.93 13.22 -19.71
CA ASN A 61 11.81 14.11 -20.48
C ASN A 61 13.30 13.75 -20.34
N LYS A 62 13.72 13.16 -19.21
CA LYS A 62 15.12 12.75 -18.98
C LYS A 62 15.50 11.46 -19.71
N LEU A 63 14.55 10.55 -19.92
CA LEU A 63 14.78 9.22 -20.49
C LEU A 63 14.52 9.13 -22.01
N ASN A 64 14.31 10.26 -22.70
CA ASN A 64 14.13 10.30 -24.16
C ASN A 64 13.08 9.33 -24.72
N HIS A 65 11.94 9.23 -24.05
CA HIS A 65 10.80 8.42 -24.50
C HIS A 65 9.53 9.28 -24.61
N ILE A 66 8.50 8.73 -25.23
CA ILE A 66 7.12 9.25 -25.19
C ILE A 66 6.37 8.39 -24.18
N SER A 67 5.58 9.00 -23.29
CA SER A 67 4.83 8.27 -22.27
C SER A 67 3.34 8.62 -22.27
N TYR A 68 2.52 7.60 -21.99
CA TYR A 68 1.10 7.72 -21.70
C TYR A 68 0.85 7.13 -20.32
N ALA A 69 0.37 7.93 -19.39
CA ALA A 69 0.12 7.50 -18.02
C ALA A 69 -1.35 7.15 -17.80
N ASN A 70 -1.60 6.19 -16.92
CA ASN A 70 -2.93 5.84 -16.41
C ASN A 70 -3.95 5.46 -17.50
N VAL A 71 -3.48 4.79 -18.55
CA VAL A 71 -4.35 4.25 -19.61
C VAL A 71 -5.16 3.10 -19.02
N ALA A 72 -6.47 3.26 -18.90
CA ALA A 72 -7.35 2.20 -18.42
C ALA A 72 -7.45 1.08 -19.46
N TYR A 73 -7.31 -0.17 -19.02
CA TYR A 73 -7.55 -1.35 -19.85
C TYR A 73 -8.82 -2.11 -19.48
N ASP A 74 -9.37 -1.77 -18.32
CA ASP A 74 -10.65 -2.25 -17.82
C ASP A 74 -11.24 -1.13 -16.93
N ASN A 75 -12.53 -1.21 -16.64
CA ASN A 75 -13.26 -0.25 -15.82
C ASN A 75 -13.80 -0.86 -14.51
N ILE A 76 -13.48 -2.12 -14.22
CA ILE A 76 -13.92 -2.81 -12.99
C ILE A 76 -13.21 -2.26 -11.75
N ASN A 77 -11.92 -1.93 -11.84
CA ASN A 77 -11.11 -1.48 -10.71
C ASN A 77 -10.11 -0.36 -11.09
N GLU A 78 -9.88 0.59 -10.19
CA GLU A 78 -8.98 1.72 -10.43
C GLU A 78 -7.52 1.36 -10.69
N ARG A 79 -7.09 0.17 -10.24
CA ARG A 79 -5.75 -0.38 -10.45
C ARG A 79 -5.56 -0.97 -11.84
N GLN A 80 -6.64 -1.24 -12.58
CA GLN A 80 -6.58 -1.79 -13.94
C GLN A 80 -6.24 -0.70 -14.98
N LYS A 81 -5.07 -0.11 -14.77
CA LYS A 81 -4.48 0.93 -15.60
C LYS A 81 -3.03 0.58 -15.89
N MET A 82 -2.53 1.05 -17.02
CA MET A 82 -1.14 0.86 -17.43
C MET A 82 -0.48 2.19 -17.77
N ASP A 83 0.85 2.22 -17.69
CA ASP A 83 1.68 3.28 -18.24
C ASP A 83 2.45 2.72 -19.45
N ILE A 84 2.37 3.43 -20.57
CA ILE A 84 2.97 3.04 -21.84
C ILE A 84 4.17 3.94 -22.09
N TYR A 85 5.33 3.33 -22.35
CA TYR A 85 6.59 4.01 -22.66
C TYR A 85 7.04 3.59 -24.05
N LEU A 86 7.07 4.54 -24.99
CA LEU A 86 7.47 4.32 -26.38
C LEU A 86 8.87 4.89 -26.65
N PRO A 87 9.71 4.20 -27.43
CA PRO A 87 10.97 4.77 -27.88
C PRO A 87 10.69 5.97 -28.81
N LYS A 88 11.44 7.08 -28.66
CA LYS A 88 11.23 8.30 -29.45
C LYS A 88 11.35 8.10 -30.96
N ASN A 89 12.14 7.12 -31.38
CA ASN A 89 12.38 6.76 -32.78
C ASN A 89 11.49 5.60 -33.27
N HIS A 90 10.41 5.25 -32.56
CA HIS A 90 9.50 4.20 -33.02
C HIS A 90 8.97 4.48 -34.44
N ARG A 91 8.91 3.44 -35.27
CA ARG A 91 8.40 3.50 -36.65
C ARG A 91 7.49 2.30 -36.89
N GLY A 92 6.17 2.52 -36.95
CA GLY A 92 5.20 1.46 -37.16
C GLY A 92 5.13 0.48 -35.98
N ASN A 93 5.04 -0.83 -36.27
CA ASN A 93 4.91 -1.87 -35.25
C ASN A 93 6.16 -1.93 -34.36
N THR A 94 6.00 -1.56 -33.10
CA THR A 94 7.05 -1.59 -32.09
C THR A 94 6.88 -2.84 -31.23
N PRO A 95 7.91 -3.67 -31.02
CA PRO A 95 7.80 -4.82 -30.12
C PRO A 95 7.56 -4.34 -28.69
N VAL A 96 6.68 -5.03 -27.97
CA VAL A 96 6.23 -4.64 -26.63
C VAL A 96 6.78 -5.61 -25.58
N VAL A 97 7.31 -5.07 -24.50
CA VAL A 97 7.60 -5.78 -23.26
C VAL A 97 6.60 -5.36 -22.20
N LEU A 98 5.87 -6.34 -21.65
CA LEU A 98 4.95 -6.12 -20.53
C LEU A 98 5.72 -6.25 -19.21
N TYR A 99 5.65 -5.23 -18.36
CA TYR A 99 6.20 -5.25 -17.02
C TYR A 99 5.07 -5.37 -16.00
N LEU A 100 5.12 -6.43 -15.21
CA LEU A 100 4.26 -6.64 -14.05
C LEU A 100 5.08 -6.37 -12.79
N HIS A 101 4.64 -5.42 -11.99
CA HIS A 101 5.34 -5.07 -10.77
C HIS A 101 5.31 -6.21 -9.75
N GLY A 102 6.28 -6.21 -8.82
CA GLY A 102 6.37 -7.21 -7.76
C GLY A 102 5.38 -6.94 -6.62
N GLY A 103 5.66 -7.50 -5.44
CA GLY A 103 4.85 -7.26 -4.24
C GLY A 103 3.85 -8.36 -3.90
N GLY A 104 3.98 -9.55 -4.50
CA GLY A 104 3.21 -10.74 -4.11
C GLY A 104 1.69 -10.57 -4.21
N PHE A 105 1.22 -9.74 -5.14
CA PHE A 105 -0.19 -9.42 -5.36
C PHE A 105 -0.88 -8.65 -4.22
N ILE A 106 -0.13 -8.12 -3.26
CA ILE A 106 -0.69 -7.36 -2.13
C ILE A 106 -0.14 -5.94 -2.02
N THR A 107 0.93 -5.63 -2.75
CA THR A 107 1.58 -4.32 -2.78
C THR A 107 2.26 -4.08 -4.12
N GLY A 108 2.86 -2.90 -4.27
CA GLY A 108 3.58 -2.46 -5.46
C GLY A 108 2.76 -1.54 -6.34
N ASP A 109 3.41 -1.02 -7.38
CA ASP A 109 2.78 -0.10 -8.32
C ASP A 109 3.46 -0.08 -9.69
N LYS A 110 2.71 0.16 -10.76
CA LYS A 110 3.24 0.33 -12.12
C LYS A 110 4.29 1.44 -12.25
N MET A 111 4.33 2.37 -11.31
CA MET A 111 5.32 3.46 -11.23
C MET A 111 6.72 3.01 -10.79
N GLU A 112 6.90 1.78 -10.33
CA GLU A 112 8.21 1.23 -9.92
C GLU A 112 9.27 1.32 -11.03
N VAL A 113 8.84 1.34 -12.30
CA VAL A 113 9.71 1.48 -13.46
C VAL A 113 10.39 2.86 -13.56
N MET A 114 9.91 3.86 -12.82
CA MET A 114 10.38 5.25 -12.87
C MET A 114 11.31 5.63 -11.69
N GLY A 115 11.87 4.65 -10.99
CA GLY A 115 12.99 4.82 -10.05
C GLY A 115 12.65 4.56 -8.58
N GLY A 116 13.43 5.15 -7.67
CA GLY A 116 13.33 4.91 -6.22
C GLY A 116 14.18 3.71 -5.76
N SER A 117 13.58 2.79 -5.00
CA SER A 117 14.25 1.56 -4.53
C SER A 117 14.51 0.55 -5.65
N HIS A 118 13.98 0.79 -6.86
CA HIS A 118 14.00 -0.14 -7.99
C HIS A 118 14.92 0.34 -9.14
N LYS A 119 16.10 0.88 -8.82
CA LYS A 119 17.04 1.42 -9.83
C LYS A 119 17.39 0.42 -10.95
N ASN A 120 17.50 -0.86 -10.61
CA ASN A 120 17.79 -1.92 -11.60
C ASN A 120 16.65 -2.07 -12.62
N VAL A 121 15.40 -1.86 -12.18
CA VAL A 121 14.22 -1.89 -13.07
C VAL A 121 14.24 -0.67 -13.99
N GLU A 122 14.50 0.52 -13.46
CA GLU A 122 14.64 1.75 -14.26
C GLU A 122 15.73 1.59 -15.34
N GLU A 123 16.89 1.02 -14.99
CA GLU A 123 17.97 0.76 -15.96
C GLU A 123 17.56 -0.27 -17.02
N MET A 124 16.86 -1.35 -16.63
CA MET A 124 16.33 -2.33 -17.57
C MET A 124 15.35 -1.69 -18.54
N ILE A 125 14.40 -0.88 -18.06
CA ILE A 125 13.42 -0.18 -18.91
C ILE A 125 14.13 0.78 -19.87
N LYS A 126 15.12 1.52 -19.37
CA LYS A 126 15.95 2.37 -20.22
C LYS A 126 16.62 1.58 -21.34
N ARG A 127 17.23 0.44 -21.04
CA ARG A 127 17.88 -0.41 -22.04
C ARG A 127 16.88 -0.93 -23.06
N LEU A 128 15.67 -1.32 -22.65
CA LEU A 128 14.61 -1.76 -23.57
C LEU A 128 14.20 -0.64 -24.53
N LEU A 129 13.95 0.55 -24.00
CA LEU A 129 13.59 1.73 -24.80
C LEU A 129 14.72 2.12 -25.76
N ASP A 130 15.97 2.14 -25.30
CA ASP A 130 17.14 2.46 -26.13
C ASP A 130 17.34 1.43 -27.27
N ASN A 131 16.85 0.20 -27.11
CA ASN A 131 16.87 -0.86 -28.13
C ASN A 131 15.57 -0.96 -28.96
N GLY A 132 14.68 0.02 -28.86
CA GLY A 132 13.48 0.08 -29.70
C GLY A 132 12.30 -0.78 -29.24
N TYR A 133 12.30 -1.25 -27.99
CA TYR A 133 11.15 -1.90 -27.38
C TYR A 133 10.26 -0.86 -26.70
N ALA A 134 8.95 -0.96 -26.93
CA ALA A 134 7.97 -0.31 -26.08
C ALA A 134 7.87 -1.09 -24.76
N VAL A 135 7.70 -0.37 -23.66
CA VAL A 135 7.46 -0.98 -22.34
C VAL A 135 6.08 -0.57 -21.88
N VAL A 136 5.30 -1.55 -21.45
CA VAL A 136 3.98 -1.32 -20.84
C VAL A 136 4.04 -1.80 -19.40
N SER A 137 3.97 -0.89 -18.45
CA SER A 137 3.95 -1.19 -17.02
C SER A 137 2.51 -1.25 -16.53
N VAL A 138 2.08 -2.40 -16.02
CA VAL A 138 0.66 -2.68 -15.74
C VAL A 138 0.42 -2.68 -14.24
N GLY A 139 -0.60 -1.93 -13.81
CA GLY A 139 -1.20 -2.10 -12.49
C GLY A 139 -2.24 -3.21 -12.53
N TYR A 140 -2.36 -3.95 -11.44
CA TYR A 140 -3.33 -5.04 -11.30
C TYR A 140 -4.03 -4.99 -9.94
N ARG A 141 -5.17 -5.71 -9.85
CA ARG A 141 -5.95 -5.84 -8.61
C ARG A 141 -5.16 -6.61 -7.55
N PHE A 142 -5.40 -6.31 -6.28
CA PHE A 142 -4.73 -6.99 -5.17
C PHE A 142 -5.59 -8.10 -4.56
N LEU A 143 -4.92 -9.04 -3.91
CA LEU A 143 -5.58 -9.91 -2.95
C LEU A 143 -6.02 -9.09 -1.72
N PRO A 144 -7.17 -9.42 -1.10
CA PRO A 144 -8.15 -10.43 -1.51
C PRO A 144 -9.24 -9.88 -2.46
N ASP A 145 -9.15 -8.62 -2.89
CA ASP A 145 -10.17 -7.94 -3.71
C ASP A 145 -10.40 -8.62 -5.08
N ALA A 146 -9.38 -9.33 -5.57
CA ALA A 146 -9.48 -10.28 -6.67
C ALA A 146 -8.78 -11.57 -6.25
N LEU A 147 -9.29 -12.73 -6.67
CA LEU A 147 -8.57 -14.01 -6.52
C LEU A 147 -7.43 -14.10 -7.52
N LEU A 148 -6.43 -14.95 -7.25
CA LEU A 148 -5.24 -15.08 -8.09
C LEU A 148 -5.59 -15.34 -9.57
N ASP A 149 -6.57 -16.22 -9.81
CA ASP A 149 -7.02 -16.55 -11.15
C ASP A 149 -7.62 -15.34 -11.87
N GLU A 150 -8.31 -14.46 -11.14
CA GLU A 150 -8.90 -13.24 -11.70
C GLU A 150 -7.88 -12.10 -11.91
N ILE A 151 -6.72 -12.16 -11.24
CA ILE A 151 -5.64 -11.18 -11.43
C ILE A 151 -4.89 -11.44 -12.73
N MET A 152 -4.77 -12.73 -13.11
CA MET A 152 -3.95 -13.18 -14.23
C MET A 152 -4.73 -13.37 -15.54
N MET A 153 -6.07 -13.26 -15.51
CA MET A 153 -6.96 -13.47 -16.65
C MET A 153 -7.55 -12.17 -17.20
#